data_AF-A0A960EJ72-F1
#
_entry.id   AF-A0A960EJ72-F1
#
_cell.length_a   1.000
_cell.length_b   1.000
_cell.length_c   1.000
_cell.angle_alpha   90.00
_cell.angle_beta   90.00
_cell.angle_gamma   90.00
#
_symmetry.space_group_name_H-M   'P 1'
#
loop_
_entity.id
_entity.type
_entity.pdbx_description
1 polymer ?
#
loop_
_entity_poly.entity_id
_entity_poly.type
_entity_poly.pdbx_seq_one_letter_code
_entity_poly.pdbx_strand_id
1 'polypeptide(L)'
;MLHHRHTVTQATIGETTWHVDGSLVIVVRAETTDPDWELVATTLVRDPLDPGAYRLSLQTSTGSTFTGDAILVRQVDRTWVFRGVGPLTQ
;
A
#
# COMPACT_ATOMS: atom_id res chain seq x y z
N MET A 1 -15.73 -8.26 -11.31
CA MET A 1 -14.42 -7.75 -10.86
C MET A 1 -14.60 -6.29 -10.50
N LEU A 2 -14.43 -5.93 -9.24
CA LEU A 2 -14.58 -4.55 -8.77
C LEU A 2 -13.21 -3.99 -8.43
N HIS A 3 -12.89 -2.82 -8.96
CA HIS A 3 -11.63 -2.12 -8.71
C HIS A 3 -11.92 -0.85 -7.93
N HIS A 4 -11.30 -0.70 -6.77
CA HIS A 4 -11.29 0.54 -6.01
C HIS A 4 -9.91 1.16 -6.06
N ARG A 5 -9.86 2.48 -6.23
CA ARG A 5 -8.62 3.24 -6.21
C ARG A 5 -8.73 4.34 -5.16
N HIS A 6 -7.70 4.43 -4.32
CA HIS A 6 -7.58 5.46 -3.29
C HIS A 6 -6.25 6.17 -3.43
N THR A 7 -6.28 7.50 -3.32
CA THR A 7 -5.07 8.31 -3.17
C THR A 7 -4.58 8.19 -1.73
N VAL A 8 -3.33 7.80 -1.55
CA VAL A 8 -2.65 7.64 -0.25
C VAL A 8 -1.72 8.83 -0.04
N THR A 9 -1.85 9.48 1.10
CA THR A 9 -1.04 10.66 1.47
C THR A 9 -0.01 10.35 2.55
N GLN A 10 -0.23 9.26 3.29
CA GLN A 10 0.69 8.77 4.31
C GLN A 10 0.74 7.25 4.29
N ALA A 11 1.94 6.71 4.41
CA ALA A 11 2.16 5.28 4.59
C ALA A 11 3.06 5.06 5.81
N THR A 12 2.63 4.19 6.72
CA THR A 12 3.45 3.65 7.80
C THR A 12 3.87 2.24 7.40
N ILE A 13 5.18 1.99 7.38
CA ILE A 13 5.83 0.76 6.92
C ILE A 13 6.79 0.32 8.02
N GLY A 14 6.47 -0.77 8.71
CA GLY A 14 7.13 -1.08 9.98
C GLY A 14 6.83 -0.01 11.03
N GLU A 15 7.87 0.63 11.57
CA GLU A 15 7.75 1.64 12.63
C GLU A 15 7.81 3.08 12.11
N THR A 16 8.15 3.27 10.82
CA THR A 16 8.37 4.59 10.25
C THR A 16 7.15 5.04 9.45
N THR A 17 6.88 6.34 9.45
CA THR A 17 5.76 6.95 8.73
C THR A 17 6.29 7.95 7.72
N TRP A 18 5.83 7.84 6.47
CA TRP A 18 6.22 8.71 5.37
C TRP A 18 5.01 9.44 4.81
N HIS A 19 5.20 10.72 4.49
CA HIS A 19 4.33 11.41 3.55
C HIS A 19 4.66 10.94 2.14
N VAL A 20 3.62 10.54 1.41
CA VAL A 20 3.77 9.95 0.08
C VAL A 20 2.76 10.54 -0.89
N ASP A 21 3.12 10.60 -2.16
CA ASP A 21 2.15 10.59 -3.25
C ASP A 21 1.93 9.12 -3.64
N GLY A 22 0.80 8.57 -3.19
CA GLY A 22 0.53 7.14 -3.30
C GLY A 22 -0.81 6.81 -3.94
N SER A 23 -0.89 5.62 -4.51
CA SER A 23 -2.08 5.05 -5.11
C SER A 23 -2.26 3.62 -4.62
N LEU A 24 -3.34 3.38 -3.88
CA LEU A 24 -3.79 2.05 -3.49
C LEU A 24 -4.85 1.57 -4.49
N VAL A 25 -4.63 0.40 -5.09
CA VAL A 25 -5.59 -0.28 -5.95
C VAL A 25 -6.02 -1.58 -5.27
N ILE A 26 -7.31 -1.76 -5.09
CA ILE A 26 -7.91 -2.96 -4.47
C ILE A 26 -8.75 -3.65 -5.54
N VAL A 27 -8.51 -4.95 -5.72
CA VAL A 27 -9.19 -5.80 -6.69
C VAL A 27 -9.94 -6.90 -5.95
N VAL A 28 -11.27 -6.86 -6.07
CA VAL A 28 -12.14 -7.92 -5.55
C VAL A 28 -12.64 -8.77 -6.72
N ARG A 29 -12.35 -10.07 -6.66
CA ARG A 29 -12.81 -11.08 -7.62
C ARG A 29 -14.05 -11.76 -7.05
N ALA A 30 -14.95 -12.23 -7.92
CA ALA A 30 -16.17 -12.90 -7.45
C ALA A 30 -15.88 -14.32 -6.94
N GLU A 31 -14.76 -14.89 -7.38
CA GLU A 31 -14.34 -16.26 -7.16
C GLU A 31 -13.45 -16.43 -5.92
N THR A 32 -12.96 -15.33 -5.33
CA THR A 32 -12.07 -15.33 -4.16
C THR A 32 -12.65 -14.48 -3.02
N THR A 33 -12.50 -14.95 -1.79
CA THR A 33 -12.91 -14.19 -0.60
C THR A 33 -11.91 -13.07 -0.29
N ASP A 34 -10.64 -13.31 -0.58
CA ASP A 34 -9.56 -12.36 -0.31
C ASP A 34 -9.36 -11.40 -1.49
N PRO A 35 -9.29 -10.08 -1.23
CA PRO A 35 -8.92 -9.12 -2.25
C PRO A 35 -7.41 -9.15 -2.51
N ASP A 36 -7.05 -8.92 -3.76
CA ASP A 36 -5.67 -8.57 -4.13
C ASP A 36 -5.54 -7.05 -4.06
N TRP A 37 -4.41 -6.53 -3.59
CA TRP A 37 -4.20 -5.09 -3.60
C TRP A 37 -2.74 -4.71 -3.85
N GLU A 38 -2.54 -3.54 -4.44
CA GLU A 38 -1.23 -2.98 -4.77
C GLU A 38 -1.15 -1.53 -4.30
N LEU A 39 -0.06 -1.18 -3.65
CA LEU A 39 0.29 0.20 -3.33
C LEU A 39 1.50 0.61 -4.14
N VAL A 40 1.37 1.70 -4.89
CA VAL A 40 2.50 2.42 -5.47
C VAL A 40 2.63 3.73 -4.71
N ALA A 41 3.76 3.98 -4.04
CA ALA A 41 3.96 5.16 -3.21
C ALA A 41 5.31 5.81 -3.51
N THR A 42 5.31 7.13 -3.71
CA THR A 42 6.52 7.92 -3.93
C THR A 42 6.74 8.89 -2.79
N THR A 43 7.93 8.86 -2.17
CA THR A 43 8.32 9.72 -1.05
C THR A 43 9.23 10.87 -1.52
N LEU A 44 9.29 11.97 -0.75
CA LEU A 44 10.24 13.06 -0.98
C LEU A 44 11.67 12.67 -0.58
N VAL A 45 11.82 11.80 0.42
CA VAL A 45 13.10 11.33 0.93
C VAL A 45 13.46 10.01 0.28
N ARG A 46 14.70 9.89 -0.17
CA ARG A 46 15.26 8.62 -0.62
C ARG A 46 15.71 7.84 0.60
N ASP A 47 14.89 6.87 1.01
CA ASP A 47 15.21 5.93 2.07
C ASP A 47 14.94 4.52 1.56
N PRO A 48 15.99 3.74 1.23
CA PRO A 48 15.78 2.42 0.68
C PRO A 48 15.24 1.47 1.74
N LEU A 49 14.16 0.78 1.42
CA LEU A 49 13.64 -0.32 2.23
C LEU A 49 14.29 -1.64 1.79
N ASP A 50 14.53 -2.51 2.75
CA ASP A 50 14.96 -3.87 2.47
C ASP A 50 13.83 -4.67 1.79
N PRO A 51 14.15 -5.61 0.88
CA PRO A 51 13.15 -6.52 0.35
C PRO A 51 12.54 -7.37 1.48
N GLY A 52 11.21 -7.40 1.60
CA GLY A 52 10.57 -8.15 2.67
C GLY A 52 9.06 -7.98 2.74
N ALA A 53 8.47 -8.68 3.71
CA ALA A 53 7.08 -8.49 4.11
C ALA A 53 6.98 -7.39 5.17
N TYR A 54 5.99 -6.52 5.02
CA TYR A 54 5.73 -5.39 5.89
C TYR A 54 4.25 -5.34 6.23
N ARG A 55 3.97 -4.97 7.47
CA ARG A 55 2.63 -4.50 7.83
C ARG A 55 2.54 -3.02 7.48
N LEU A 56 1.53 -2.68 6.68
CA LEU A 56 1.28 -1.32 6.21
C LEU A 56 0.09 -0.71 6.93
N SER A 57 0.18 0.56 7.28
CA SER A 57 -0.97 1.41 7.63
C SER A 57 -0.98 2.62 6.70
N LEU A 58 -2.07 2.82 5.96
CA LEU A 58 -2.18 3.76 4.86
C LEU A 58 -3.25 4.77 5.18
N GLN A 59 -2.93 6.06 5.13
CA GLN A 59 -3.92 7.12 5.24
C GLN A 59 -4.21 7.69 3.85
N THR A 60 -5.49 7.79 3.53
CA THR A 60 -5.96 8.33 2.25
C THR A 60 -6.26 9.82 2.32
N SER A 61 -6.33 10.45 1.15
CA SER A 61 -6.74 11.86 1.03
C SER A 61 -8.18 12.12 1.50
N THR A 62 -9.02 11.09 1.59
CA THR A 62 -10.40 11.18 2.12
C THR A 62 -10.48 10.94 3.63
N GLY A 63 -9.35 10.75 4.30
CA GLY A 63 -9.27 10.47 5.74
C GLY A 63 -9.54 9.02 6.13
N SER A 64 -9.81 8.13 5.17
CA SER A 64 -9.90 6.69 5.44
C SER A 64 -8.51 6.12 5.72
N THR A 65 -8.44 5.15 6.63
CA THR A 65 -7.22 4.38 6.91
C THR A 65 -7.37 3.00 6.30
N PHE A 66 -6.29 2.37 5.86
CA PHE A 66 -6.27 0.97 5.47
C PHE A 66 -5.08 0.28 6.12
N THR A 67 -5.28 -0.88 6.73
CA THR A 67 -4.18 -1.69 7.29
C THR A 67 -4.16 -3.06 6.65
N GLY A 68 -2.96 -3.55 6.28
CA GLY A 68 -2.78 -4.88 5.71
C GLY A 68 -1.31 -5.27 5.58
N ASP A 69 -1.07 -6.56 5.43
CA ASP A 69 0.28 -7.10 5.22
C ASP A 69 0.58 -7.18 3.72
N ALA A 70 1.79 -6.77 3.33
CA ALA A 70 2.22 -6.78 1.94
C ALA A 70 3.72 -7.03 1.80
N ILE A 71 4.11 -7.53 0.63
CA ILE A 71 5.51 -7.70 0.24
C ILE A 71 5.97 -6.50 -0.60
N LEU A 72 7.16 -5.99 -0.32
CA LEU A 72 7.84 -5.04 -1.20
C LEU A 72 8.32 -5.80 -2.45
N VAL A 73 7.66 -5.59 -3.58
CA VAL A 73 7.99 -6.30 -4.84
C VAL A 73 8.92 -5.51 -5.74
N ARG A 74 8.98 -4.19 -5.57
CA ARG A 74 9.84 -3.32 -6.37
C ARG A 74 10.13 -2.01 -5.65
N GLN A 75 11.36 -1.54 -5.77
CA GLN A 75 11.76 -0.19 -5.38
C GLN A 75 12.62 0.40 -6.49
N VAL A 76 12.30 1.62 -6.93
CA VAL A 76 13.09 2.38 -7.90
C VAL A 76 13.17 3.82 -7.42
N ASP A 77 14.39 4.29 -7.13
CA ASP A 77 14.65 5.60 -6.53
C ASP A 77 13.84 5.84 -5.25
N ARG A 78 12.80 6.68 -5.30
CA ARG A 78 11.92 7.03 -4.17
C ARG A 78 10.52 6.39 -4.26
N THR A 79 10.31 5.51 -5.24
CA THR A 79 9.03 4.85 -5.46
C THR A 79 9.09 3.41 -4.99
N TRP A 80 8.15 3.04 -4.13
CA TRP A 80 7.93 1.68 -3.63
C TRP A 80 6.68 1.09 -4.23
N VAL A 81 6.73 -0.21 -4.52
CA VAL A 81 5.59 -1.01 -4.96
C VAL A 81 5.41 -2.17 -4.00
N PHE A 82 4.27 -2.19 -3.32
CA PHE A 82 3.87 -3.26 -2.41
C PHE A 82 2.71 -4.05 -2.99
N ARG A 83 2.70 -5.36 -2.76
CA ARG A 83 1.56 -6.23 -3.08
C ARG A 83 1.10 -6.96 -1.83
N GLY A 84 -0.18 -6.85 -1.53
CA GLY A 84 -0.82 -7.62 -0.48
C GLY A 84 -1.93 -8.50 -1.04
N VAL A 85 -2.22 -9.55 -0.28
CA VAL A 85 -3.33 -10.47 -0.51
C VAL A 85 -4.05 -10.61 0.82
N GLY A 86 -5.38 -10.57 0.79
CA GLY A 86 -6.19 -10.67 1.99
C GLY A 86 -6.75 -9.32 2.44
N PRO A 87 -7.50 -9.33 3.56
CA PRO A 87 -8.34 -8.22 3.95
C PRO A 87 -7.53 -6.95 4.24
N LEU A 88 -8.03 -5.82 3.74
CA LEU A 88 -7.67 -4.50 4.21
C LEU A 88 -8.72 -4.07 5.23
N THR A 89 -8.31 -3.86 6.48
CA THR A 89 -9.20 -3.27 7.50
C THR A 89 -9.23 -1.77 7.30
N GLN A 90 -10.41 -1.22 7.01
CA GLN A 90 -10.66 0.22 6.84
C GLN A 90 -11.07 0.90 8.15
#